data_AF-A0A815PDI1-F1
#
_entry.id   AF-A0A815PDI1-F1
#
_cell.length_a   1.000
_cell.length_b   1.000
_cell.length_c   1.000
_cell.angle_alpha   90.00
_cell.angle_beta   90.00
_cell.angle_gamma   90.00
#
_symmetry.space_group_name_H-M   'P 1'
#
loop_
_entity.id
_entity.type
_entity.pdbx_description
1 polymer ?
#
loop_
_entity_poly.entity_id
_entity_poly.type
_entity_poly.pdbx_seq_one_letter_code
_entity_poly.pdbx_strand_id
1 'polypeptide(L)'
;MRLLYVLCATLSPDELIDKCMFQNDSLCGTSQNKIYQLGHTQHNLWVANSIFLAGQNRQVKKFMAYKQIWLLDNYIQPMLALPGEIRKQQQIENAAEQLSEVCVIS
;
A
#
# COMPACT_ATOMS: atom_id res chain seq x y z
N MET A 1 -0.10 5.97 -13.18
CA MET A 1 -0.88 6.09 -11.92
C MET A 1 -1.92 4.99 -11.72
N ARG A 2 -2.73 4.62 -12.73
CA ARG A 2 -3.79 3.60 -12.60
C ARG A 2 -3.31 2.20 -12.15
N LEU A 3 -2.20 1.69 -12.72
CA LEU A 3 -1.64 0.39 -12.33
C LEU A 3 -1.18 0.35 -10.86
N LEU A 4 -0.59 1.44 -10.38
CA LEU A 4 -0.16 1.57 -8.98
C LEU A 4 -1.37 1.50 -8.04
N TYR A 5 -2.47 2.19 -8.36
CA TYR A 5 -3.70 2.15 -7.56
C TYR A 5 -4.28 0.73 -7.47
N VAL A 6 -4.35 0.01 -8.60
CA VAL A 6 -4.82 -1.38 -8.62
C VAL A 6 -3.92 -2.27 -7.77
N LEU A 7 -2.60 -2.14 -7.91
CA LEU A 7 -1.64 -2.92 -7.14
C LEU A 7 -1.77 -2.65 -5.63
N CYS A 8 -1.87 -1.38 -5.22
CA CYS A 8 -2.10 -1.02 -3.83
C CYS A 8 -3.43 -1.55 -3.29
N ALA A 9 -4.49 -1.54 -4.09
CA ALA A 9 -5.78 -2.13 -3.71
C ALA A 9 -5.71 -3.66 -3.55
N THR A 10 -4.93 -4.34 -4.41
CA THR A 10 -4.73 -5.80 -4.28
C THR A 10 -3.84 -6.21 -3.10
N LEU A 11 -2.94 -5.32 -2.69
CA LEU A 11 -2.03 -5.51 -1.56
C LEU A 11 -2.50 -4.67 -0.36
N SER A 12 -3.82 -4.70 -0.10
CA SER A 12 -4.40 -3.91 0.97
C SER A 12 -3.82 -4.33 2.33
N PRO A 13 -3.59 -3.39 3.25
CA PRO A 13 -3.20 -3.68 4.61
C PRO A 13 -4.19 -4.60 5.31
N ASP A 14 -5.48 -4.56 4.99
CA ASP A 14 -6.49 -5.44 5.58
C ASP A 14 -6.18 -6.94 5.36
N GLU A 15 -5.56 -7.28 4.22
CA GLU A 15 -5.13 -8.65 3.95
C GLU A 15 -3.84 -9.04 4.67
N LEU A 16 -3.09 -8.05 5.16
CA LEU A 16 -1.76 -8.20 5.76
C LEU A 16 -1.78 -8.01 7.29
N ILE A 17 -2.75 -7.27 7.81
CA ILE A 17 -2.99 -7.03 9.23
C ILE A 17 -3.25 -8.37 9.91
N ASP A 18 -2.68 -8.52 11.11
CA ASP A 18 -2.70 -9.74 11.92
C ASP A 18 -1.99 -10.96 11.31
N LYS A 19 -1.45 -10.83 10.09
CA LYS A 19 -0.65 -11.89 9.44
C LYS A 19 0.83 -11.53 9.43
N CYS A 20 1.18 -10.39 8.85
CA CYS A 20 2.55 -9.89 8.75
C CYS A 20 2.68 -8.40 9.08
N MET A 21 1.58 -7.69 9.28
CA MET A 21 1.53 -6.32 9.78
C MET A 21 0.76 -6.30 11.10
N PHE A 22 1.33 -5.66 12.12
CA PHE A 22 0.73 -5.63 13.45
C PHE A 22 0.76 -4.21 14.00
N GLN A 23 -0.39 -3.77 14.50
CA GLN A 23 -0.45 -2.51 15.22
C GLN A 23 0.19 -2.69 16.60
N ASN A 24 1.38 -2.12 16.81
CA ASN A 24 2.09 -2.25 18.07
C ASN A 24 3.02 -1.06 18.33
N ASP A 25 2.52 -0.10 19.09
CA ASP A 25 3.23 1.13 19.44
C ASP A 25 4.50 0.87 20.27
N SER A 26 4.45 -0.13 21.16
CA SER A 26 5.58 -0.53 22.00
C SER A 26 6.75 -1.05 21.17
N LEU A 27 6.48 -1.81 20.10
CA LEU A 27 7.49 -2.27 19.16
C LEU A 27 7.97 -1.15 18.23
N CYS A 28 7.17 -0.11 17.98
CA CYS A 28 7.59 0.99 17.12
C CYS A 28 8.55 1.98 17.82
N GLY A 29 8.42 2.16 19.14
CA GLY A 29 9.23 3.13 19.89
C GLY A 29 9.04 4.56 19.37
N THR A 30 10.13 5.21 18.95
CA THR A 30 10.10 6.57 18.37
C THR A 30 9.69 6.61 16.88
N SER A 31 9.79 5.49 16.17
CA SER A 31 9.42 5.40 14.76
C SER A 31 7.90 5.23 14.59
N GLN A 32 7.38 5.58 13.41
CA GLN A 32 5.98 5.32 13.05
C GLN A 32 5.75 3.86 12.63
N ASN A 33 6.79 3.19 12.11
CA ASN A 33 6.81 1.79 11.78
C ASN A 33 8.21 1.17 12.01
N LYS A 34 8.26 -0.15 12.19
CA LYS A 34 9.51 -0.93 12.21
C LYS A 34 9.30 -2.32 11.60
N ILE A 35 10.32 -2.80 10.89
CA ILE A 35 10.33 -4.12 10.25
C ILE A 35 11.28 -5.04 11.03
N TYR A 36 10.77 -6.21 11.40
CA TYR A 36 11.47 -7.23 12.19
C TYR A 36 11.60 -8.52 11.38
N GLN A 37 12.65 -9.31 11.64
CA GLN A 37 12.89 -10.59 10.97
C GLN A 37 12.42 -11.75 11.85
N LEU A 38 11.63 -12.68 11.28
CA LEU A 38 11.26 -13.92 11.97
C LEU A 38 12.52 -14.75 12.21
N GLY A 39 12.75 -15.13 13.46
CA GLY A 39 13.85 -15.99 13.87
C GLY A 39 14.95 -15.31 14.70
N HIS A 40 14.97 -13.99 14.85
CA HIS A 40 15.96 -13.28 15.69
C HIS A 40 15.37 -12.52 16.88
N THR A 41 14.03 -12.49 17.01
CA THR A 41 13.36 -11.70 18.05
C THR A 41 12.48 -12.56 18.93
N GLN A 42 12.76 -12.58 20.25
CA GLN A 42 11.93 -13.15 21.32
C GLN A 42 10.66 -12.31 21.59
N HIS A 43 9.94 -11.91 20.56
CA HIS A 43 8.69 -11.18 20.74
C HIS A 43 7.52 -12.16 20.63
N ASN A 44 6.66 -12.20 21.65
CA ASN A 44 5.47 -13.06 21.79
C ASN A 44 4.36 -12.76 20.77
N LEU A 45 4.70 -12.23 19.59
CA LEU A 45 3.74 -12.03 18.52
C LEU A 45 3.57 -13.35 17.76
N TRP A 46 2.34 -13.85 17.70
CA TRP A 46 1.96 -14.94 16.82
C TRP A 46 1.96 -14.44 15.39
N VAL A 47 3.12 -14.54 14.72
CA VAL A 47 3.24 -14.20 13.30
C VAL A 47 2.97 -15.44 12.47
N ALA A 48 2.14 -15.30 11.43
CA ALA A 48 1.91 -16.39 10.48
C ALA A 48 3.23 -16.75 9.79
N ASN A 49 3.63 -18.03 9.83
CA ASN A 49 4.83 -18.51 9.15
C ASN A 49 4.74 -18.38 7.62
N SER A 50 3.52 -18.33 7.09
CA SER A 50 3.25 -18.21 5.67
C SER A 50 1.92 -17.49 5.41
N ILE A 51 1.86 -16.68 4.36
CA ILE A 51 0.66 -15.95 3.94
C ILE A 51 0.32 -16.26 2.49
N PHE A 52 -0.96 -16.40 2.20
CA PHE A 52 -1.44 -16.55 0.83
C PHE A 52 -1.65 -15.16 0.23
N LEU A 53 -0.85 -14.80 -0.76
CA LEU A 53 -0.91 -13.53 -1.47
C LEU A 53 -0.83 -13.76 -2.97
N ALA A 54 -1.73 -13.11 -3.72
CA ALA A 54 -1.76 -13.18 -5.18
C ALA A 54 -1.73 -14.62 -5.74
N GLY A 55 -2.51 -15.53 -5.13
CA GLY A 55 -2.61 -16.91 -5.59
C GLY A 55 -1.44 -17.83 -5.18
N GLN A 56 -0.49 -17.33 -4.39
CA GLN A 56 0.70 -18.08 -3.99
C GLN A 56 0.89 -18.05 -2.47
N ASN A 57 1.29 -19.19 -1.90
CA ASN A 57 1.71 -19.25 -0.51
C ASN A 57 3.16 -18.75 -0.38
N ARG A 58 3.37 -17.69 0.41
CA ARG A 58 4.67 -17.03 0.59
C ARG A 58 5.10 -17.15 2.05
N GLN A 59 6.33 -17.62 2.28
CA GLN A 59 6.89 -17.70 3.62
C GLN A 59 7.17 -16.29 4.17
N VAL A 60 6.67 -16.00 5.36
CA VAL A 60 6.88 -14.71 6.03
C VAL A 60 8.26 -14.74 6.67
N LYS A 61 9.20 -13.97 6.12
CA LYS A 61 10.54 -13.80 6.69
C LYS A 61 10.64 -12.59 7.59
N LYS A 62 9.77 -11.61 7.40
CA LYS A 62 9.75 -10.35 8.12
C LYS A 62 8.33 -9.94 8.41
N PHE A 63 8.11 -9.31 9.55
CA PHE A 63 6.85 -8.68 9.90
C PHE A 63 7.08 -7.21 10.21
N MET A 64 6.02 -6.44 10.15
CA MET A 64 6.04 -5.00 10.37
C MET A 64 5.18 -4.66 11.59
N ALA A 65 5.76 -3.96 12.55
CA ALA A 65 5.01 -3.24 13.56
C ALA A 65 4.73 -1.83 13.03
N TYR A 66 3.52 -1.34 13.22
CA TYR A 66 3.16 0.03 12.85
C TYR A 66 2.31 0.70 13.94
N LYS A 67 2.37 2.03 13.98
CA LYS A 67 1.41 2.89 14.71
C LYS A 67 0.25 3.24 13.79
N GLN A 68 -0.95 3.44 14.32
CA GLN A 68 -2.13 3.76 13.52
C GLN A 68 -1.92 4.95 12.56
N ILE A 69 -1.16 5.96 13.00
CA ILE A 69 -0.83 7.13 12.18
C ILE A 69 -0.08 6.77 10.90
N TRP A 70 0.78 5.75 10.93
CA TRP A 70 1.51 5.29 9.76
C TRP A 70 0.55 4.77 8.68
N LEU A 71 -0.43 3.96 9.08
CA LEU A 71 -1.42 3.39 8.17
C LEU A 71 -2.31 4.48 7.57
N LEU A 72 -2.70 5.45 8.39
CA LEU A 72 -3.48 6.60 7.95
C LEU A 72 -2.73 7.39 6.86
N ASP A 73 -1.49 7.77 7.15
CA ASP A 73 -0.71 8.68 6.30
C ASP A 73 -0.17 7.99 5.04
N ASN A 74 0.18 6.70 5.12
CA ASN A 74 0.88 6.00 4.03
C ASN A 74 -0.03 5.11 3.19
N TYR A 75 -1.25 4.80 3.63
CA TYR A 75 -2.18 3.98 2.86
C TYR A 75 -3.56 4.62 2.73
N ILE A 76 -4.25 4.92 3.83
CA ILE A 76 -5.66 5.35 3.79
C ILE A 76 -5.79 6.69 3.06
N GLN A 77 -5.04 7.71 3.48
CA GLN A 77 -5.11 9.05 2.87
C GLN A 77 -4.71 9.02 1.38
N PRO A 78 -3.59 8.40 0.99
CA PRO A 78 -3.25 8.24 -0.43
C PRO A 78 -4.32 7.52 -1.24
N MET A 79 -4.89 6.43 -0.73
CA MET A 79 -5.91 5.65 -1.44
C MET A 79 -7.22 6.42 -1.64
N LEU A 80 -7.54 7.37 -0.75
CA LEU A 80 -8.67 8.30 -0.91
C LEU A 80 -8.37 9.40 -1.94
N ALA A 81 -7.14 9.91 -1.99
CA ALA A 81 -6.76 11.02 -2.88
C ALA A 81 -6.48 10.57 -4.33
N LEU A 82 -5.84 9.41 -4.51
CA LEU A 82 -5.38 8.91 -5.81
C LEU A 82 -6.46 8.82 -6.90
N PRO A 83 -7.71 8.38 -6.64
CA PRO A 83 -8.75 8.34 -7.66
C PRO A 83 -9.07 9.71 -8.27
N GLY A 84 -9.04 10.77 -7.46
CA GLY A 84 -9.26 12.13 -7.92
C GLY A 84 -8.14 12.61 -8.84
N GLU A 85 -6.89 12.33 -8.47
CA GLU A 85 -5.73 12.68 -9.27
C GLU A 85 -5.65 11.91 -10.59
N ILE A 86 -5.99 10.61 -10.57
CA ILE A 86 -6.10 9.79 -11.80
C ILE A 86 -7.14 10.39 -12.75
N ARG A 87 -8.30 10.82 -12.24
CA ARG A 87 -9.35 11.42 -13.05
C ARG A 87 -8.91 12.75 -13.68
N LYS A 88 -8.25 13.61 -12.91
CA LYS A 88 -7.70 14.88 -13.42
C LYS A 88 -6.70 14.63 -14.54
N GLN A 89 -5.79 13.66 -14.37
CA GLN A 89 -4.83 13.28 -15.40
C GLN A 89 -5.52 12.82 -16.68
N GLN A 90 -6.53 11.95 -16.59
CA GLN A 90 -7.29 11.48 -17.74
C GLN A 90 -7.99 12.63 -18.48
N GLN A 91 -8.53 13.61 -17.76
CA GLN A 91 -9.18 14.76 -18.39
C GLN A 91 -8.18 15.64 -19.15
N ILE A 92 -6.98 15.85 -18.60
CA ILE A 92 -5.91 16.60 -19.27
C ILE A 92 -5.43 15.86 -20.52
N GLU A 93 -5.21 14.55 -20.43
CA GLU A 93 -4.81 13.71 -21.56
C GLU A 93 -5.86 13.76 -22.68
N ASN A 94 -7.14 13.54 -22.36
CA ASN A 94 -8.23 13.61 -23.33
C ASN A 94 -8.37 15.01 -23.97
N ALA A 95 -8.21 16.08 -23.19
CA ALA A 95 -8.28 17.45 -23.71
C ALA A 95 -7.07 17.76 -24.62
N ALA A 96 -5.89 17.26 -24.31
CA ALA A 96 -4.70 17.39 -25.15
C ALA A 96 -4.85 16.64 -26.48
N GLU A 97 -5.41 15.42 -26.46
CA GLU A 97 -5.72 14.65 -27.66
C GLU A 97 -6.75 15.36 -28.54
N GLN A 98 -7.84 15.88 -27.95
CA GLN A 98 -8.85 16.64 -28.69
C GLN A 98 -8.30 17.92 -29.33
N LEU A 99 -7.44 18.66 -28.63
CA LEU A 99 -6.77 19.84 -29.20
C LEU A 99 -5.81 19.46 -30.33
N SER A 100 -5.15 18.29 -30.24
CA SER A 100 -4.27 17.80 -31.30
C SER A 100 -5.03 17.44 -32.58
N GLU A 101 -6.23 16.86 -32.49
CA GLU A 101 -7.06 16.54 -33.67
C GLU A 101 -7.66 17.79 -34.33
N VAL A 102 -8.03 18.79 -33.55
CA VAL A 102 -8.58 20.06 -34.07
C VAL A 102 -7.51 20.89 -34.81
N CYS A 103 -6.24 20.78 -34.44
CA CYS A 103 -5.15 21.54 -35.07
C CYS A 103 -4.63 20.94 -36.39
N VAL A 104 -5.10 19.76 -36.82
CA VAL A 104 -4.66 19.10 -38.07
C VAL A 104 -5.59 19.40 -39.24
N ILE A 105 -6.78 19.97 -38.99
CA ILE A 105 -7.71 20.38 -40.04
C ILE A 105 -7.54 21.89 -40.28
N SER A 106 -6.64 22.27 -41.19
CA SER A 106 -6.51 23.62 -41.76
C SER A 106 -6.18 23.53 -43.24
#